data_AF-A0A118JUD8-F1
#
_entry.id   AF-A0A118JUD8-F1
#
_cell.length_a   1.000
_cell.length_b   1.000
_cell.length_c   1.000
_cell.angle_alpha   90.00
_cell.angle_beta   90.00
_cell.angle_gamma   90.00
#
_symmetry.space_group_name_H-M   'P 1'
#
loop_
_entity.id
_entity.type
_entity.pdbx_description
1 polymer ?
#
loop_
_entity_poly.entity_id
_entity_poly.type
_entity_poly.pdbx_seq_one_letter_code
_entity_poly.pdbx_strand_id
1 'polypeptide(L)'
;MALRPLDNTLPLSPERPKKNLKVSNSIAKPKQLADPTANDENIAPLASVTPVVDSIDYISSEDLKPISDADVKFQSLIEGLESKDWLKICDSLNDVRRMALYHSTLLLPILEKVLLILVKAMKNPRSALIKTSIMASSDLFKSYGDKLLESTTSDAVNHMILQLLLKASQDKKFVCEEAERSLNTMVVSTTPIPLLQKLKGYVNHGNMRVRAKAAVSISRCVSKMEMEELRDYGLVSLVQMSAELLKDRLPEAREAARSIVLLIYSAVMEEEDESKEEEKQQEKWQKFCQSNLSAIDALAMAKLVASQ
;
A
#
# COMPACT_ATOMS: atom_id res chain seq x y z
N MET A 1 39.59 -45.34 31.26
CA MET A 1 38.85 -44.07 31.38
C MET A 1 37.57 -44.21 30.58
N ALA A 2 36.42 -44.15 31.24
CA ALA A 2 35.11 -44.47 30.68
C ALA A 2 34.51 -43.28 29.92
N LEU A 3 33.99 -43.55 28.72
CA LEU A 3 33.26 -42.61 27.87
C LEU A 3 31.81 -42.48 28.40
N ARG A 4 31.36 -41.25 28.67
CA ARG A 4 29.94 -40.94 28.94
C ARG A 4 29.29 -40.38 27.68
N PRO A 5 28.04 -40.76 27.34
CA PRO A 5 27.27 -40.12 26.27
C PRO A 5 26.64 -38.81 26.77
N LEU A 6 26.64 -37.77 25.93
CA LEU A 6 25.87 -36.55 26.13
C LEU A 6 24.47 -36.75 25.54
N ASP A 7 23.49 -36.92 26.40
CA ASP A 7 22.07 -36.97 26.06
C ASP A 7 21.54 -35.52 26.05
N ASN A 8 21.16 -35.03 24.87
CA ASN A 8 20.58 -33.71 24.67
C ASN A 8 19.05 -33.85 24.60
N THR A 9 18.39 -33.73 25.76
CA THR A 9 16.93 -33.56 25.83
C THR A 9 16.59 -32.26 26.55
N LEU A 10 15.91 -31.36 25.83
CA LEU A 10 15.42 -30.07 26.32
C LEU A 10 14.22 -30.28 27.26
N PRO A 11 14.11 -29.54 28.39
CA PRO A 11 12.92 -29.60 29.24
C PRO A 11 11.74 -28.83 28.63
N LEU A 12 10.56 -29.47 28.66
CA LEU A 12 9.25 -28.95 28.27
C LEU A 12 8.86 -27.74 29.15
N SER A 13 8.42 -26.65 28.52
CA SER A 13 7.86 -25.46 29.20
C SER A 13 6.35 -25.65 29.45
N PRO A 14 5.80 -25.22 30.59
CA PRO A 14 4.39 -25.45 30.94
C PRO A 14 3.42 -24.50 30.21
N GLU A 15 2.25 -25.05 29.85
CA GLU A 15 1.15 -24.41 29.12
C GLU A 15 0.58 -23.15 29.82
N ARG A 16 0.20 -22.15 29.01
CA ARG A 16 -0.42 -20.89 29.43
C ARG A 16 -1.95 -20.97 29.24
N PRO A 17 -2.79 -20.53 30.21
CA PRO A 17 -4.23 -20.71 30.11
C PRO A 17 -4.91 -19.75 29.12
N LYS A 18 -5.90 -20.28 28.39
CA LYS A 18 -6.74 -19.63 27.36
C LYS A 18 -7.72 -18.64 27.99
N LYS A 19 -7.78 -17.39 27.50
CA LYS A 19 -8.83 -16.41 27.83
C LYS A 19 -9.99 -16.47 26.83
N ASN A 20 -11.20 -16.67 27.34
CA ASN A 20 -12.45 -16.66 26.57
C ASN A 20 -12.88 -15.24 26.20
N LEU A 21 -13.35 -15.08 24.95
CA LEU A 21 -14.01 -13.89 24.41
C LEU A 21 -15.44 -13.78 24.96
N LYS A 22 -15.81 -12.63 25.51
CA LYS A 22 -17.19 -12.30 25.89
C LYS A 22 -17.67 -11.13 25.03
N VAL A 23 -18.60 -11.44 24.14
CA VAL A 23 -19.37 -10.50 23.32
C VAL A 23 -20.47 -9.91 24.20
N SER A 24 -20.62 -8.59 24.20
CA SER A 24 -21.75 -7.91 24.85
C SER A 24 -22.25 -6.76 23.97
N ASN A 25 -23.39 -6.97 23.32
CA ASN A 25 -24.20 -5.92 22.70
C ASN A 25 -24.81 -5.03 23.79
N SER A 26 -24.95 -3.73 23.54
CA SER A 26 -25.72 -2.83 24.42
C SER A 26 -26.69 -1.99 23.61
N ILE A 27 -27.97 -2.31 23.77
CA ILE A 27 -29.13 -1.53 23.31
C ILE A 27 -29.43 -0.48 24.39
N ALA A 28 -29.61 0.77 23.98
CA ALA A 28 -29.96 1.89 24.86
C ALA A 28 -31.47 2.01 25.09
N LYS A 29 -31.89 2.40 26.31
CA LYS A 29 -33.15 3.11 26.64
C LYS A 29 -33.11 3.67 28.09
N PRO A 30 -33.99 4.61 28.49
CA PRO A 30 -33.58 5.90 29.08
C PRO A 30 -33.80 6.02 30.60
N LYS A 31 -33.14 7.03 31.19
CA LYS A 31 -33.12 7.39 32.62
C LYS A 31 -34.45 7.99 33.12
N GLN A 32 -34.85 7.62 34.33
CA GLN A 32 -35.81 8.33 35.18
C GLN A 32 -35.08 9.04 36.35
N LEU A 33 -35.59 10.21 36.72
CA LEU A 33 -35.16 11.06 37.84
C LEU A 33 -35.56 10.49 39.21
N ALA A 34 -34.72 10.72 40.23
CA ALA A 34 -35.16 10.98 41.60
C ALA A 34 -34.09 11.77 42.39
N ASP A 35 -34.57 12.65 43.24
CA ASP A 35 -33.89 13.73 43.99
C ASP A 35 -33.64 13.28 45.47
N PRO A 36 -33.22 14.13 46.43
CA PRO A 36 -31.97 13.97 47.17
C PRO A 36 -32.16 13.68 48.68
N THR A 37 -31.28 12.88 49.29
CA THR A 37 -30.81 13.02 50.70
C THR A 37 -30.01 11.79 51.13
N ALA A 38 -28.70 11.95 51.32
CA ALA A 38 -27.91 11.29 52.36
C ALA A 38 -26.44 11.75 52.23
N ASN A 39 -25.91 12.35 53.29
CA ASN A 39 -24.49 12.62 53.45
C ASN A 39 -23.74 11.28 53.51
N ASP A 40 -22.83 11.07 52.56
CA ASP A 40 -21.82 10.02 52.65
C ASP A 40 -20.47 10.63 52.24
N GLU A 41 -19.49 10.57 53.15
CA GLU A 41 -18.14 11.13 53.01
C GLU A 41 -17.26 10.30 52.07
N ASN A 42 -17.75 10.06 50.85
CA ASN A 42 -16.97 9.47 49.77
C ASN A 42 -17.35 10.12 48.43
N ILE A 43 -17.15 11.44 48.35
CA ILE A 43 -17.26 12.17 47.10
C ILE A 43 -15.91 12.06 46.39
N ALA A 44 -15.83 11.16 45.41
CA ALA A 44 -14.83 11.25 44.36
C ALA A 44 -14.92 12.65 43.73
N PRO A 45 -13.79 13.32 43.41
CA PRO A 45 -13.83 14.65 42.83
C PRO A 45 -14.78 14.65 41.63
N LEU A 46 -15.68 15.66 41.59
CA LEU A 46 -16.55 15.95 40.45
C LEU A 46 -15.76 15.66 39.18
N ALA A 47 -16.31 14.80 38.32
CA ALA A 47 -15.71 14.45 37.04
C ALA A 47 -15.16 15.71 36.39
N SER A 48 -13.84 15.87 36.48
CA SER A 48 -13.12 16.84 35.68
C SER A 48 -13.50 16.48 34.27
N VAL A 49 -14.04 17.47 33.57
CA VAL A 49 -14.40 17.43 32.15
C VAL A 49 -13.37 16.55 31.47
N THR A 50 -13.75 15.32 31.10
CA THR A 50 -12.86 14.43 30.37
C THR A 50 -12.42 15.24 29.16
N PRO A 51 -11.14 15.51 28.96
CA PRO A 51 -10.70 16.20 27.76
C PRO A 51 -11.24 15.37 26.61
N VAL A 52 -11.96 16.04 25.70
CA VAL A 52 -12.47 15.45 24.45
C VAL A 52 -11.32 14.63 23.90
N VAL A 53 -11.45 13.31 23.91
CA VAL A 53 -10.42 12.43 23.40
C VAL A 53 -10.26 12.82 21.94
N ASP A 54 -9.09 13.35 21.58
CA ASP A 54 -8.71 13.83 20.25
C ASP A 54 -8.92 12.73 19.18
N SER A 55 -10.17 12.50 18.79
CA SER A 55 -10.53 11.54 17.78
C SER A 55 -10.45 12.25 16.43
N ILE A 56 -9.36 12.01 15.70
CA ILE A 56 -9.27 12.40 14.30
C ILE A 56 -10.35 11.66 13.53
N ASP A 57 -11.24 12.42 12.91
CA ASP A 57 -12.26 11.89 12.02
C ASP A 57 -11.66 11.59 10.64
N TYR A 58 -11.99 10.42 10.07
CA TYR A 58 -11.47 9.96 8.79
C TYR A 58 -12.54 10.06 7.72
N ILE A 59 -12.64 11.24 7.12
CA ILE A 59 -13.58 11.52 6.03
C ILE A 59 -13.04 10.91 4.72
N SER A 60 -13.88 10.16 3.99
CA SER A 60 -13.53 9.59 2.68
C SER A 60 -13.22 10.69 1.66
N SER A 61 -12.52 10.38 0.57
CA SER A 61 -12.23 11.38 -0.47
C SER A 61 -13.51 11.95 -1.09
N GLU A 62 -14.52 11.08 -1.25
CA GLU A 62 -15.79 11.35 -1.90
C GLU A 62 -16.68 12.26 -1.04
N ASP A 63 -16.49 12.25 0.28
CA ASP A 63 -17.23 13.07 1.24
C ASP A 63 -16.52 14.40 1.58
N LEU A 64 -15.31 14.64 1.07
CA LEU A 64 -14.60 15.89 1.30
C LEU A 64 -15.30 17.06 0.60
N LYS A 65 -15.33 18.21 1.27
CA LYS A 65 -15.92 19.45 0.73
C LYS A 65 -14.86 20.45 0.29
N PRO A 66 -15.12 21.28 -0.74
CA PRO A 66 -14.25 22.39 -1.11
C PRO A 66 -13.95 23.32 0.07
N ILE A 67 -12.83 24.04 -0.01
CA ILE A 67 -12.46 25.12 0.92
C ILE A 67 -13.03 26.44 0.36
N SER A 68 -13.75 27.21 1.19
CA SER A 68 -14.37 28.49 0.78
C SER A 68 -13.35 29.56 0.40
N ASP A 69 -12.35 29.81 1.25
CA ASP A 69 -11.29 30.80 1.02
C ASP A 69 -9.94 30.10 0.82
N ALA A 70 -9.77 29.46 -0.34
CA ALA A 70 -8.64 28.57 -0.61
C ALA A 70 -7.27 29.27 -0.52
N ASP A 71 -7.15 30.51 -1.03
CA ASP A 71 -5.90 31.29 -0.97
C ASP A 71 -5.49 31.64 0.46
N VAL A 72 -6.43 32.12 1.27
CA VAL A 72 -6.19 32.43 2.69
C VAL A 72 -5.80 31.16 3.43
N LYS A 73 -6.52 30.06 3.17
CA LYS A 73 -6.20 28.77 3.79
C LYS A 73 -4.82 28.26 3.36
N PHE A 74 -4.44 28.44 2.10
CA PHE A 74 -3.13 28.05 1.58
C PHE A 74 -1.98 28.74 2.31
N GLN A 75 -2.12 30.01 2.67
CA GLN A 75 -1.10 30.72 3.46
C GLN A 75 -0.88 30.05 4.84
N SER A 76 -1.96 29.67 5.52
CA SER A 76 -1.87 28.98 6.82
C SER A 76 -1.45 27.51 6.74
N LEU A 77 -1.64 26.88 5.57
CA LEU A 77 -1.36 25.46 5.35
C LEU A 77 0.13 25.14 5.58
N ILE A 78 1.02 25.98 5.05
CA ILE A 78 2.47 25.74 5.11
C ILE A 78 2.94 25.71 6.57
N GLU A 79 2.49 26.66 7.39
CA GLU A 79 2.81 26.71 8.81
C GLU A 79 2.27 25.48 9.57
N GLY A 80 1.07 25.03 9.21
CA GLY A 80 0.46 23.85 9.80
C GLY A 80 1.19 22.55 9.46
N LEU A 81 1.64 22.39 8.22
CA LEU A 81 2.44 21.25 7.78
C LEU A 81 3.83 21.18 8.45
N GLU A 82 4.38 22.32 8.86
CA GLU A 82 5.68 22.42 9.56
C GLU A 82 5.56 22.37 11.09
N SER A 83 4.34 22.23 11.61
CA SER A 83 4.10 22.17 13.05
C SER A 83 4.83 20.99 13.72
N LYS A 84 5.21 21.20 14.99
CA LYS A 84 5.68 20.11 15.86
C LYS A 84 4.51 19.33 16.48
N ASP A 85 3.33 19.94 16.52
CA ASP A 85 2.12 19.29 16.96
C ASP A 85 1.55 18.41 15.84
N TRP A 86 1.48 17.11 16.13
CA TRP A 86 1.02 16.09 15.19
C TRP A 86 -0.47 16.23 14.86
N LEU A 87 -1.28 16.80 15.75
CA LEU A 87 -2.70 17.09 15.48
C LEU A 87 -2.82 18.19 14.43
N LYS A 88 -2.11 19.31 14.60
CA LYS A 88 -2.04 20.39 13.59
C LYS A 88 -1.54 19.87 12.24
N ILE A 89 -0.60 18.91 12.21
CA ILE A 89 -0.18 18.26 10.96
C ILE A 89 -1.33 17.45 10.36
N CYS A 90 -2.07 16.65 11.15
CA CYS A 90 -3.23 15.91 10.65
C CYS A 90 -4.28 16.83 10.03
N ASP A 91 -4.61 17.94 10.70
CA ASP A 91 -5.57 18.92 10.19
C ASP A 91 -5.08 19.54 8.89
N SER A 92 -3.79 19.90 8.83
CA SER A 92 -3.17 20.45 7.63
C SER A 92 -3.15 19.43 6.48
N LEU A 93 -2.91 18.16 6.77
CA LEU A 93 -2.99 17.10 5.76
C LEU A 93 -4.42 16.87 5.25
N ASN A 94 -5.45 17.07 6.08
CA ASN A 94 -6.83 17.08 5.61
C ASN A 94 -7.12 18.29 4.71
N ASP A 95 -6.54 19.45 4.99
CA ASP A 95 -6.61 20.60 4.08
C ASP A 95 -5.82 20.35 2.78
N VAL A 96 -4.66 19.66 2.82
CA VAL A 96 -3.96 19.17 1.60
C VAL A 96 -4.88 18.30 0.76
N ARG A 97 -5.61 17.34 1.36
CA ARG A 97 -6.55 16.48 0.65
C ARG A 97 -7.61 17.29 -0.10
N ARG A 98 -8.24 18.23 0.60
CA ARG A 98 -9.26 19.11 0.02
C ARG A 98 -8.69 20.01 -1.08
N MET A 99 -7.49 20.54 -0.89
CA MET A 99 -6.81 21.35 -1.91
C MET A 99 -6.42 20.52 -3.12
N ALA A 100 -5.92 19.30 -2.96
CA ALA A 100 -5.62 18.43 -4.08
C ALA A 100 -6.87 18.18 -4.95
N LEU A 101 -8.00 17.85 -4.32
CA LEU A 101 -9.22 17.51 -5.06
C LEU A 101 -9.93 18.72 -5.67
N TYR A 102 -9.93 19.89 -5.01
CA TYR A 102 -10.76 21.03 -5.41
C TYR A 102 -9.98 22.27 -5.85
N HIS A 103 -8.69 22.38 -5.50
CA HIS A 103 -7.86 23.58 -5.67
C HIS A 103 -6.42 23.23 -6.06
N SER A 104 -6.24 22.20 -6.92
CA SER A 104 -4.95 21.52 -7.15
C SER A 104 -3.82 22.45 -7.60
N THR A 105 -4.15 23.51 -8.34
CA THR A 105 -3.17 24.49 -8.83
C THR A 105 -2.44 25.21 -7.71
N LEU A 106 -3.07 25.39 -6.53
CA LEU A 106 -2.45 26.06 -5.39
C LEU A 106 -1.32 25.24 -4.76
N LEU A 107 -1.38 23.91 -4.82
CA LEU A 107 -0.34 23.06 -4.23
C LEU A 107 0.86 22.86 -5.16
N LEU A 108 0.73 23.07 -6.47
CA LEU A 108 1.82 22.85 -7.44
C LEU A 108 3.15 23.50 -7.04
N PRO A 109 3.20 24.77 -6.57
CA PRO A 109 4.45 25.42 -6.20
C PRO A 109 5.14 24.80 -4.97
N ILE A 110 4.41 24.04 -4.15
CA ILE A 110 4.92 23.42 -2.92
C ILE A 110 4.78 21.89 -2.93
N LEU A 111 4.48 21.28 -4.08
CA LEU A 111 4.10 19.87 -4.17
C LEU A 111 5.19 18.95 -3.64
N GLU A 112 6.45 19.18 -4.01
CA GLU A 112 7.59 18.41 -3.51
C GLU A 112 7.70 18.50 -1.98
N LYS A 113 7.55 19.70 -1.41
CA LYS A 113 7.56 19.91 0.05
C LYS A 113 6.43 19.13 0.73
N VAL A 114 5.22 19.16 0.17
CA VAL A 114 4.08 18.37 0.66
C VAL A 114 4.40 16.87 0.66
N LEU A 115 4.98 16.35 -0.42
CA LEU A 115 5.37 14.95 -0.54
C LEU A 115 6.41 14.55 0.53
N LEU A 116 7.43 15.39 0.77
CA LEU A 116 8.43 15.14 1.81
C LEU A 116 7.81 15.13 3.22
N ILE A 117 6.82 16.00 3.48
CA ILE A 117 6.09 16.04 4.75
C ILE A 117 5.23 14.78 4.91
N LEU A 118 4.58 14.30 3.85
CA LEU A 118 3.86 13.02 3.85
C LEU A 118 4.78 11.85 4.20
N VAL A 119 5.95 11.78 3.57
CA VAL A 119 6.96 10.74 3.87
C VAL A 119 7.37 10.78 5.34
N LYS A 120 7.60 11.97 5.90
CA LYS A 120 7.93 12.15 7.31
C LYS A 120 6.76 11.73 8.22
N ALA A 121 5.53 12.10 7.87
CA ALA A 121 4.32 11.74 8.60
C ALA A 121 4.06 10.23 8.62
N MET A 122 4.28 9.53 7.50
CA MET A 122 4.18 8.08 7.44
C MET A 122 5.21 7.37 8.32
N LYS A 123 6.39 7.95 8.53
CA LYS A 123 7.42 7.39 9.43
C LYS A 123 7.10 7.61 10.92
N ASN A 124 6.09 8.40 11.27
CA ASN A 124 5.71 8.66 12.65
C ASN A 124 5.12 7.41 13.32
N PRO A 125 5.26 7.21 14.65
CA PRO A 125 4.63 6.08 15.35
C PRO A 125 3.12 6.21 15.54
N ARG A 126 2.54 7.41 15.40
CA ARG A 126 1.11 7.63 15.63
C ARG A 126 0.29 7.19 14.44
N SER A 127 -0.51 6.14 14.59
CA SER A 127 -1.30 5.58 13.49
C SER A 127 -2.30 6.55 12.87
N ALA A 128 -2.80 7.52 13.64
CA ALA A 128 -3.71 8.52 13.09
C ALA A 128 -3.00 9.40 12.06
N LEU A 129 -1.83 9.93 12.40
CA LEU A 129 -1.01 10.70 11.46
C LEU A 129 -0.54 9.85 10.26
N ILE A 130 -0.15 8.59 10.50
CA ILE A 130 0.21 7.68 9.40
C ILE A 130 -0.98 7.49 8.46
N LYS A 131 -2.18 7.21 9.00
CA LYS A 131 -3.35 6.98 8.15
C LYS A 131 -3.76 8.24 7.40
N THR A 132 -3.79 9.40 8.05
CA THR A 132 -4.13 10.67 7.40
C THR A 132 -3.15 11.01 6.27
N SER A 133 -1.85 10.74 6.47
CA SER A 133 -0.85 10.92 5.40
C SER A 133 -1.04 9.93 4.24
N ILE A 134 -1.41 8.68 4.50
CA ILE A 134 -1.76 7.72 3.44
C ILE A 134 -2.99 8.18 2.65
N MET A 135 -4.05 8.63 3.33
CA MET A 135 -5.25 9.17 2.68
C MET A 135 -4.91 10.40 1.82
N ALA A 136 -4.08 11.30 2.33
CA ALA A 136 -3.56 12.43 1.58
C ALA A 136 -2.75 12.01 0.34
N SER A 137 -1.92 10.98 0.45
CA SER A 137 -1.17 10.44 -0.70
C SER A 137 -2.11 9.90 -1.77
N SER A 138 -3.19 9.22 -1.37
CA SER A 138 -4.24 8.74 -2.27
C SER A 138 -4.87 9.89 -3.06
N ASP A 139 -5.23 10.98 -2.38
CA ASP A 139 -5.85 12.16 -3.00
C ASP A 139 -4.88 12.93 -3.90
N LEU A 140 -3.58 12.96 -3.56
CA LEU A 140 -2.55 13.48 -4.46
C LEU A 140 -2.44 12.64 -5.74
N PHE A 141 -2.42 11.30 -5.65
CA PHE A 141 -2.41 10.46 -6.84
C PHE A 141 -3.64 10.69 -7.72
N LYS A 142 -4.84 10.77 -7.12
CA LYS A 142 -6.08 11.09 -7.85
C LYS A 142 -6.01 12.45 -8.57
N SER A 143 -5.42 13.44 -7.92
CA SER A 143 -5.39 14.82 -8.44
C SER A 143 -4.31 15.07 -9.50
N TYR A 144 -3.11 14.51 -9.31
CA TYR A 144 -1.95 14.88 -10.11
C TYR A 144 -1.52 13.78 -11.08
N GLY A 145 -1.86 12.51 -10.82
CA GLY A 145 -1.49 11.38 -11.67
C GLY A 145 -0.02 11.40 -12.06
N ASP A 146 0.23 11.39 -13.37
CA ASP A 146 1.58 11.34 -13.95
C ASP A 146 2.45 12.55 -13.62
N LYS A 147 1.86 13.70 -13.27
CA LYS A 147 2.64 14.86 -12.83
C LYS A 147 3.48 14.57 -11.60
N LEU A 148 3.06 13.60 -10.77
CA LEU A 148 3.87 13.15 -9.63
C LEU A 148 5.09 12.32 -10.06
N LEU A 149 5.01 11.66 -11.22
CA LEU A 149 6.06 10.80 -11.73
C LEU A 149 7.13 11.58 -12.52
N GLU A 150 6.87 12.85 -12.82
CA GLU A 150 7.81 13.78 -13.45
C GLU A 150 9.11 13.96 -12.64
N SER A 151 10.16 14.45 -13.30
CA SER A 151 11.51 14.49 -12.74
C SER A 151 11.63 15.37 -11.49
N THR A 152 10.86 16.46 -11.39
CA THR A 152 10.93 17.43 -10.28
C THR A 152 10.45 16.83 -8.96
N THR A 153 9.48 15.91 -8.97
CA THR A 153 8.94 15.26 -7.77
C THR A 153 9.40 13.82 -7.60
N SER A 154 10.15 13.29 -8.58
CA SER A 154 10.55 11.89 -8.69
C SER A 154 11.08 11.28 -7.40
N ASP A 155 12.03 11.94 -6.73
CA ASP A 155 12.68 11.38 -5.53
C ASP A 155 11.77 11.39 -4.32
N ALA A 156 10.98 12.45 -4.14
CA ALA A 156 9.98 12.53 -3.08
C ALA A 156 8.91 11.44 -3.27
N VAL A 157 8.48 11.21 -4.52
CA VAL A 157 7.51 10.15 -4.85
C VAL A 157 8.11 8.76 -4.65
N ASN A 158 9.36 8.51 -5.03
CA ASN A 158 10.05 7.24 -4.72
C ASN A 158 10.05 6.94 -3.22
N HIS A 159 10.33 7.94 -2.39
CA HIS A 159 10.25 7.79 -0.94
C HIS A 159 8.82 7.53 -0.44
N MET A 160 7.83 8.20 -1.04
CA MET A 160 6.42 8.01 -0.70
C MET A 160 5.93 6.60 -1.07
N ILE A 161 6.25 6.11 -2.28
CA ILE A 161 5.94 4.75 -2.74
C ILE A 161 6.55 3.73 -1.78
N LEU A 162 7.83 3.88 -1.42
CA LEU A 162 8.47 3.00 -0.45
C LEU A 162 7.75 3.01 0.90
N GLN A 163 7.33 4.19 1.40
CA GLN A 163 6.56 4.26 2.64
C GLN A 163 5.21 3.55 2.50
N LEU A 164 4.47 3.75 1.42
CA LEU A 164 3.21 3.05 1.18
C LEU A 164 3.40 1.52 1.17
N LEU A 165 4.41 1.01 0.47
CA LEU A 165 4.75 -0.42 0.45
C LEU A 165 5.09 -0.96 1.84
N LEU A 166 5.87 -0.20 2.63
CA LEU A 166 6.19 -0.57 4.01
C LEU A 166 4.94 -0.58 4.90
N LYS A 167 4.03 0.40 4.74
CA LYS A 167 2.79 0.47 5.52
C LYS A 167 1.77 -0.59 5.12
N ALA A 168 1.73 -0.99 3.85
CA ALA A 168 0.96 -2.14 3.38
C ALA A 168 1.57 -3.49 3.81
N SER A 169 2.78 -3.50 4.39
CA SER A 169 3.48 -4.71 4.82
C SER A 169 3.42 -4.97 6.33
N GLN A 170 2.72 -4.12 7.08
CA GLN A 170 2.66 -4.20 8.55
C GLN A 170 1.44 -4.97 9.06
N ASP A 171 1.45 -5.37 10.33
CA ASP A 171 0.37 -6.17 10.93
C ASP A 171 -0.83 -5.34 11.43
N LYS A 172 -0.67 -4.02 11.55
CA LYS A 172 -1.77 -3.11 11.95
C LYS A 172 -2.76 -2.90 10.81
N LYS A 173 -3.78 -3.77 10.77
CA LYS A 173 -4.84 -3.83 9.76
C LYS A 173 -5.35 -2.46 9.29
N PHE A 174 -5.76 -1.60 10.23
CA PHE A 174 -6.29 -0.27 9.94
C PHE A 174 -5.38 0.63 9.08
N VAL A 175 -4.06 0.53 9.25
CA VAL A 175 -3.08 1.30 8.46
C VAL A 175 -2.70 0.54 7.20
N CYS A 176 -2.56 -0.78 7.30
CA CYS A 176 -2.22 -1.67 6.20
C CYS A 176 -3.26 -1.60 5.07
N GLU A 177 -4.54 -1.72 5.39
CA GLU A 177 -5.63 -1.64 4.41
C GLU A 177 -5.68 -0.28 3.71
N GLU A 178 -5.47 0.81 4.45
CA GLU A 178 -5.42 2.14 3.84
C GLU A 178 -4.24 2.28 2.87
N ALA A 179 -3.07 1.75 3.24
CA ALA A 179 -1.89 1.78 2.37
C ALA A 179 -2.11 0.95 1.10
N GLU A 180 -2.75 -0.21 1.20
CA GLU A 180 -3.11 -1.02 0.03
C GLU A 180 -4.11 -0.32 -0.89
N ARG A 181 -5.12 0.36 -0.33
CA ARG A 181 -6.05 1.20 -1.11
C ARG A 181 -5.33 2.36 -1.80
N SER A 182 -4.39 3.00 -1.13
CA SER A 182 -3.58 4.08 -1.70
C SER A 182 -2.67 3.57 -2.82
N LEU A 183 -2.02 2.41 -2.67
CA LEU A 183 -1.26 1.76 -3.74
C LEU A 183 -2.14 1.41 -4.95
N ASN A 184 -3.38 0.95 -4.72
CA ASN A 184 -4.33 0.71 -5.80
C ASN A 184 -4.71 2.02 -6.51
N THR A 185 -4.96 3.08 -5.75
CA THR A 185 -5.28 4.40 -6.29
C THR A 185 -4.14 4.97 -7.12
N MET A 186 -2.90 4.80 -6.67
CA MET A 186 -1.69 5.13 -7.45
C MET A 186 -1.68 4.42 -8.80
N VAL A 187 -1.90 3.10 -8.83
CA VAL A 187 -1.93 2.33 -10.07
C VAL A 187 -3.06 2.79 -10.99
N VAL A 188 -4.25 3.07 -10.44
CA VAL A 188 -5.40 3.52 -11.25
C VAL A 188 -5.16 4.92 -11.83
N SER A 189 -4.57 5.82 -11.06
CA SER A 189 -4.47 7.25 -11.40
C SER A 189 -3.24 7.63 -12.23
N THR A 190 -2.37 6.68 -12.58
CA THR A 190 -1.15 6.92 -13.34
C THR A 190 -1.07 6.03 -14.59
N THR A 191 -0.28 6.46 -15.56
CA THR A 191 0.02 5.66 -16.76
C THR A 191 0.93 4.49 -16.42
N PRO A 192 0.74 3.32 -17.07
CA PRO A 192 1.40 2.10 -16.62
C PRO A 192 2.93 2.12 -16.73
N ILE A 193 3.49 2.56 -17.86
CA ILE A 193 4.93 2.48 -18.13
C ILE A 193 5.76 3.32 -17.14
N PRO A 194 5.48 4.63 -16.92
CA PRO A 194 6.25 5.43 -15.97
C PRO A 194 6.17 4.89 -14.54
N LEU A 195 4.98 4.43 -14.11
CA LEU A 195 4.83 3.84 -12.78
C LEU A 195 5.61 2.52 -12.66
N LEU A 196 5.57 1.68 -13.68
CA LEU A 196 6.31 0.41 -13.69
C LEU A 196 7.82 0.63 -13.55
N GLN A 197 8.36 1.65 -14.23
CA GLN A 197 9.76 2.05 -14.10
C GLN A 197 10.16 2.44 -12.67
N LYS A 198 9.24 3.06 -11.89
CA LYS A 198 9.45 3.38 -10.47
C LYS A 198 9.36 2.11 -9.61
N LEU A 199 8.38 1.24 -9.90
CA LEU A 199 8.10 0.06 -9.09
C LEU A 199 9.12 -1.07 -9.24
N LYS A 200 9.76 -1.20 -10.41
CA LYS A 200 10.68 -2.31 -10.73
C LYS A 200 11.80 -2.47 -9.70
N GLY A 201 12.26 -1.39 -9.06
CA GLY A 201 13.32 -1.44 -8.05
C GLY A 201 12.93 -2.21 -6.77
N TYR A 202 11.63 -2.33 -6.48
CA TYR A 202 11.16 -2.94 -5.24
C TYR A 202 10.94 -4.46 -5.32
N VAL A 203 10.98 -5.05 -6.51
CA VAL A 203 10.88 -6.53 -6.67
C VAL A 203 12.09 -7.26 -6.12
N ASN A 204 13.21 -6.55 -5.91
CA ASN A 204 14.45 -7.08 -5.34
C ASN A 204 14.72 -6.53 -3.92
N HIS A 205 13.71 -5.98 -3.25
CA HIS A 205 13.85 -5.41 -1.92
C HIS A 205 14.16 -6.48 -0.85
N GLY A 206 15.00 -6.17 0.14
CA GLY A 206 15.39 -7.14 1.19
C GLY A 206 14.21 -7.68 2.02
N ASN A 207 13.17 -6.86 2.24
CA ASN A 207 11.94 -7.27 2.91
C ASN A 207 10.97 -7.96 1.93
N MET A 208 10.69 -9.24 2.17
CA MET A 208 9.78 -10.05 1.35
C MET A 208 8.35 -9.52 1.27
N ARG A 209 7.81 -8.93 2.34
CA ARG A 209 6.46 -8.35 2.33
C ARG A 209 6.38 -7.14 1.40
N VAL A 210 7.44 -6.32 1.38
CA VAL A 210 7.55 -5.19 0.43
C VAL A 210 7.61 -5.72 -1.00
N ARG A 211 8.41 -6.75 -1.28
CA ARG A 211 8.46 -7.38 -2.61
C ARG A 211 7.09 -7.87 -3.06
N ALA A 212 6.33 -8.53 -2.18
CA ALA A 212 4.97 -8.97 -2.49
C ALA A 212 4.01 -7.81 -2.80
N LYS A 213 4.03 -6.72 -2.02
CA LYS A 213 3.16 -5.56 -2.31
C LYS A 213 3.57 -4.81 -3.58
N ALA A 214 4.87 -4.78 -3.88
CA ALA A 214 5.37 -4.25 -5.15
C ALA A 214 4.93 -5.12 -6.32
N ALA A 215 5.09 -6.44 -6.23
CA ALA A 215 4.66 -7.40 -7.24
C ALA A 215 3.17 -7.27 -7.56
N VAL A 216 2.31 -7.16 -6.54
CA VAL A 216 0.86 -6.94 -6.74
C VAL A 216 0.59 -5.61 -7.44
N SER A 217 1.29 -4.54 -7.06
CA SER A 217 1.12 -3.22 -7.71
C SER A 217 1.59 -3.25 -9.16
N ILE A 218 2.70 -3.94 -9.45
CA ILE A 218 3.24 -4.15 -10.80
C ILE A 218 2.26 -4.98 -11.64
N SER A 219 1.73 -6.09 -11.11
CA SER A 219 0.77 -6.93 -11.82
C SER A 219 -0.47 -6.15 -12.23
N ARG A 220 -1.03 -5.32 -11.33
CA ARG A 220 -2.14 -4.41 -11.65
C ARG A 220 -1.77 -3.32 -12.66
N CYS A 221 -0.52 -2.88 -12.65
CA CYS A 221 0.00 -1.92 -13.62
C CYS A 221 0.06 -2.54 -15.02
N VAL A 222 0.65 -3.73 -15.13
CA VAL A 222 0.77 -4.50 -16.37
C VAL A 222 -0.61 -4.91 -16.90
N SER A 223 -1.57 -5.25 -16.05
CA SER A 223 -2.93 -5.60 -16.49
C SER A 223 -3.72 -4.43 -17.09
N LYS A 224 -3.25 -3.18 -16.91
CA LYS A 224 -3.83 -2.00 -17.57
C LYS A 224 -3.21 -1.72 -18.94
N MET A 225 -2.10 -2.38 -19.28
CA MET A 225 -1.38 -2.12 -20.51
C MET A 225 -2.07 -2.80 -21.69
N GLU A 226 -2.14 -2.09 -22.81
CA GLU A 226 -2.43 -2.68 -24.11
C GLU A 226 -1.22 -3.49 -24.61
N MET A 227 -1.42 -4.33 -25.63
CA MET A 227 -0.37 -5.23 -26.11
C MET A 227 0.84 -4.48 -26.67
N GLU A 228 0.61 -3.36 -27.36
CA GLU A 228 1.66 -2.45 -27.82
C GLU A 228 2.44 -1.86 -26.65
N GLU A 229 1.79 -1.47 -25.55
CA GLU A 229 2.47 -0.94 -24.36
C GLU A 229 3.33 -2.01 -23.66
N LEU A 230 2.88 -3.28 -23.64
CA LEU A 230 3.68 -4.41 -23.15
C LEU A 230 4.94 -4.61 -24.01
N ARG A 231 4.81 -4.50 -25.33
CA ARG A 231 5.91 -4.59 -26.29
C ARG A 231 6.88 -3.42 -26.13
N ASP A 232 6.37 -2.20 -25.99
CA ASP A 232 7.14 -0.97 -25.80
C ASP A 232 7.94 -0.99 -24.49
N TYR A 233 7.35 -1.49 -23.41
CA TYR A 233 8.09 -1.69 -22.16
C TYR A 233 9.15 -2.79 -22.29
N GLY A 234 8.83 -3.85 -23.03
CA GLY A 234 9.72 -4.96 -23.34
C GLY A 234 9.33 -6.25 -22.60
N LEU A 235 8.77 -7.20 -23.36
CA LEU A 235 8.35 -8.53 -22.88
C LEU A 235 9.49 -9.29 -22.19
N VAL A 236 10.73 -9.13 -22.66
CA VAL A 236 11.93 -9.73 -22.05
C VAL A 236 12.15 -9.25 -20.62
N SER A 237 12.00 -7.93 -20.38
CA SER A 237 12.16 -7.38 -19.03
C SER A 237 11.05 -7.89 -18.09
N LEU A 238 9.82 -7.96 -18.58
CA LEU A 238 8.68 -8.48 -17.83
C LEU A 238 8.84 -9.96 -17.47
N VAL A 239 9.31 -10.80 -18.41
CA VAL A 239 9.45 -12.24 -18.16
C VAL A 239 10.59 -12.53 -17.19
N GLN A 240 11.70 -11.79 -17.28
CA GLN A 240 12.81 -11.89 -16.33
C GLN A 240 12.39 -11.49 -14.92
N MET A 241 11.69 -10.36 -14.78
CA MET A 241 11.14 -9.91 -13.51
C MET A 241 10.15 -10.94 -12.92
N SER A 242 9.28 -11.50 -13.76
CA SER A 242 8.32 -12.50 -13.32
C SER A 242 9.00 -13.80 -12.86
N ALA A 243 10.07 -14.22 -13.54
CA ALA A 243 10.87 -15.37 -13.12
C ALA A 243 11.49 -15.18 -11.73
N GLU A 244 12.02 -13.99 -11.44
CA GLU A 244 12.52 -13.65 -10.10
C GLU A 244 11.41 -13.73 -9.05
N LEU A 245 10.25 -13.15 -9.32
CA LEU A 245 9.11 -13.11 -8.39
C LEU A 245 8.45 -14.48 -8.16
N LEU A 246 8.46 -15.38 -9.16
CA LEU A 246 7.97 -16.75 -9.00
C LEU A 246 8.75 -17.56 -7.97
N LYS A 247 10.01 -17.17 -7.70
CA LYS A 247 10.87 -17.77 -6.68
C LYS A 247 10.71 -17.11 -5.31
N ASP A 248 9.85 -16.11 -5.17
CA ASP A 248 9.65 -15.43 -3.89
C ASP A 248 9.03 -16.37 -2.85
N ARG A 249 9.33 -16.09 -1.58
CA ARG A 249 8.83 -16.85 -0.44
C ARG A 249 7.34 -16.60 -0.19
N LEU A 250 6.82 -15.41 -0.49
CA LEU A 250 5.42 -15.07 -0.28
C LEU A 250 4.53 -15.52 -1.46
N PRO A 251 3.40 -16.21 -1.19
CA PRO A 251 2.48 -16.63 -2.24
C PRO A 251 1.89 -15.46 -3.02
N GLU A 252 1.68 -14.30 -2.39
CA GLU A 252 1.13 -13.11 -3.03
C GLU A 252 2.04 -12.57 -4.14
N ALA A 253 3.37 -12.63 -3.94
CA ALA A 253 4.36 -12.26 -4.95
C ALA A 253 4.33 -13.23 -6.14
N ARG A 254 4.28 -14.54 -5.84
CA ARG A 254 4.23 -15.59 -6.87
C ARG A 254 2.96 -15.51 -7.69
N GLU A 255 1.81 -15.22 -7.06
CA GLU A 255 0.53 -15.10 -7.75
C GLU A 255 0.51 -13.90 -8.69
N ALA A 256 0.97 -12.74 -8.21
CA ALA A 256 1.11 -11.56 -9.06
C ALA A 256 2.02 -11.82 -10.27
N ALA A 257 3.11 -12.58 -10.08
CA ALA A 257 4.01 -12.98 -11.16
C ALA A 257 3.32 -13.90 -12.18
N ARG A 258 2.51 -14.88 -11.74
CA ARG A 258 1.73 -15.72 -12.65
C ARG A 258 0.80 -14.88 -13.52
N SER A 259 0.06 -13.94 -12.93
CA SER A 259 -0.82 -13.06 -13.69
C SER A 259 -0.06 -12.27 -14.78
N ILE A 260 1.14 -11.78 -14.47
CA ILE A 260 1.99 -11.09 -15.46
C ILE A 260 2.42 -12.05 -16.58
N VAL A 261 2.85 -13.27 -16.23
CA VAL A 261 3.29 -14.28 -17.22
C VAL A 261 2.19 -14.60 -18.23
N LEU A 262 0.93 -14.64 -17.81
CA LEU A 262 -0.20 -14.88 -18.72
C LEU A 262 -0.43 -13.75 -19.72
N LEU A 263 -0.23 -12.50 -19.29
CA LEU A 263 -0.31 -11.34 -20.18
C LEU A 263 0.85 -11.37 -21.18
N ILE A 264 2.06 -11.70 -20.74
CA ILE A 264 3.21 -11.87 -21.63
C ILE A 264 2.95 -13.00 -22.64
N TYR A 265 2.46 -14.15 -22.18
CA TYR A 265 2.14 -15.27 -23.06
C TYR A 265 1.16 -14.84 -24.16
N SER A 266 0.07 -14.16 -23.77
CA SER A 266 -0.93 -13.63 -24.71
C SER A 266 -0.29 -12.70 -25.73
N ALA A 267 0.55 -11.77 -25.28
CA ALA A 267 1.27 -10.83 -26.16
C ALA A 267 2.26 -11.52 -27.12
N VAL A 268 2.88 -12.63 -26.72
CA VAL A 268 3.76 -13.43 -27.60
C VAL A 268 2.94 -14.23 -28.62
N MET A 269 1.72 -14.65 -28.29
CA MET A 269 0.88 -15.45 -29.18
C MET A 269 0.13 -14.63 -30.23
N GLU A 270 -0.19 -13.37 -29.95
CA GLU A 270 -1.00 -12.49 -30.83
C GLU A 270 -0.35 -12.17 -32.20
N GLU A 271 0.91 -12.54 -32.44
CA GLU A 271 1.59 -12.20 -33.69
C GLU A 271 1.12 -12.98 -34.93
N GLU A 272 0.27 -14.02 -34.85
CA GLU A 272 -0.26 -14.74 -36.04
C GLU A 272 -1.67 -15.35 -35.87
N ASP A 273 -2.40 -15.41 -37.00
CA ASP A 273 -3.74 -15.98 -37.25
C ASP A 273 -4.19 -17.14 -36.34
N GLU A 274 -5.47 -17.09 -35.95
CA GLU A 274 -6.25 -17.99 -35.06
C GLU A 274 -6.29 -19.48 -35.49
N SER A 275 -5.51 -19.92 -36.48
CA SER A 275 -5.63 -21.22 -37.13
C SER A 275 -4.46 -22.19 -36.92
N LYS A 276 -3.70 -22.14 -35.82
CA LYS A 276 -2.52 -23.02 -35.61
C LYS A 276 -2.55 -23.80 -34.28
N GLU A 277 -2.31 -25.11 -34.39
CA GLU A 277 -2.23 -26.11 -33.32
C GLU A 277 -1.60 -25.61 -32.01
N GLU A 278 -2.21 -25.98 -30.87
CA GLU A 278 -1.71 -25.76 -29.50
C GLU A 278 -0.22 -26.13 -29.34
N GLU A 279 0.25 -27.17 -30.05
CA GLU A 279 1.65 -27.59 -30.05
C GLU A 279 2.61 -26.50 -30.57
N LYS A 280 2.22 -25.74 -31.60
CA LYS A 280 3.04 -24.66 -32.15
C LYS A 280 3.11 -23.45 -31.22
N GLN A 281 2.00 -23.14 -30.54
CA GLN A 281 1.97 -22.07 -29.53
C GLN A 281 2.85 -22.41 -28.33
N GLN A 282 2.80 -23.67 -27.89
CA GLN A 282 3.65 -24.15 -26.81
C GLN A 282 5.13 -24.14 -27.19
N GLU A 283 5.48 -24.54 -28.41
CA GLU A 283 6.86 -24.46 -28.91
C GLU A 283 7.35 -23.00 -28.99
N LYS A 284 6.50 -22.06 -29.46
CA LYS A 284 6.83 -20.63 -29.54
C LYS A 284 7.12 -20.05 -28.15
N TRP A 285 6.23 -20.31 -27.18
CA TRP A 285 6.42 -19.89 -25.80
C TRP A 285 7.70 -20.48 -25.20
N GLN A 286 7.93 -21.78 -25.42
CA GLN A 286 9.13 -22.45 -24.92
C GLN A 286 10.41 -21.84 -25.50
N LYS A 287 10.46 -21.56 -26.80
CA LYS A 287 11.59 -20.86 -27.44
C LYS A 287 11.80 -19.48 -26.84
N PHE A 288 10.73 -18.70 -26.69
CA PHE A 288 10.79 -17.37 -26.07
C PHE A 288 11.37 -17.43 -24.65
N CYS A 289 10.92 -18.37 -23.81
CA CYS A 289 11.46 -18.54 -22.47
C CYS A 289 12.93 -18.98 -22.49
N GLN A 290 13.30 -19.95 -23.33
CA GLN A 290 14.67 -20.47 -23.40
C GLN A 290 15.69 -19.43 -23.87
N SER A 291 15.29 -18.51 -24.75
CA SER A 291 16.16 -17.42 -25.23
C SER A 291 16.37 -16.31 -24.20
N ASN A 292 15.48 -16.17 -23.20
CA ASN A 292 15.45 -15.00 -22.31
C ASN A 292 15.67 -15.31 -20.83
N LEU A 293 15.63 -16.59 -20.43
CA LEU A 293 15.71 -17.04 -19.04
C LEU A 293 16.76 -18.15 -18.85
N SER A 294 17.10 -18.43 -17.58
CA SER A 294 17.89 -19.62 -17.25
C SER A 294 17.11 -20.90 -17.59
N ALA A 295 17.81 -22.01 -17.84
CA ALA A 295 17.16 -23.28 -18.19
C ALA A 295 16.11 -23.72 -17.15
N ILE A 296 16.38 -23.47 -15.85
CA ILE A 296 15.47 -23.81 -14.75
C ILE A 296 14.23 -22.90 -14.79
N ASP A 297 14.42 -21.60 -14.94
CA ASP A 297 13.32 -20.64 -14.98
C ASP A 297 12.46 -20.83 -16.23
N ALA A 298 13.07 -21.12 -17.39
CA ALA A 298 12.35 -21.41 -18.63
C ALA A 298 11.46 -22.66 -18.50
N LEU A 299 11.96 -23.73 -17.87
CA LEU A 299 11.16 -24.93 -17.59
C LEU A 299 9.99 -24.65 -16.63
N ALA A 300 10.19 -23.79 -15.64
CA ALA A 300 9.12 -23.38 -14.73
C ALA A 300 8.03 -22.59 -15.47
N MET A 301 8.42 -21.63 -16.32
CA MET A 301 7.50 -20.84 -17.14
C MET A 301 6.69 -21.68 -18.13
N ALA A 302 7.32 -22.65 -18.79
CA ALA A 302 6.64 -23.54 -19.73
C ALA A 302 5.53 -24.37 -19.05
N LYS A 303 5.78 -24.82 -17.80
CA LYS A 303 4.81 -25.58 -17.01
C LYS A 303 3.64 -24.73 -16.51
N LEU A 304 3.87 -23.45 -16.21
CA LEU A 304 2.83 -22.56 -15.69
C LEU A 304 1.69 -22.36 -16.71
N VAL A 305 2.04 -22.13 -17.98
CA VAL A 305 1.04 -21.92 -19.04
C VAL A 305 0.35 -23.24 -19.41
N ALA A 306 1.08 -24.36 -19.43
CA ALA A 306 0.51 -25.68 -19.72
C ALA A 306 -0.43 -26.23 -18.63
N SER A 307 -0.52 -25.56 -17.48
CA SER A 307 -1.38 -25.96 -16.35
C SER A 307 -2.70 -25.19 -16.27
N GLN A 308 -3.00 -24.37 -17.28
CA GLN A 308 -4.29 -23.69 -17.45
C GLN A 308 -5.29 -24.58 -18.18
#